data_AF-A0A1F5ZKY6-F1
#
_entry.id   AF-A0A1F5ZKY6-F1
#
_cell.length_a   1.000
_cell.length_b   1.000
_cell.length_c   1.000
_cell.angle_alpha   90.00
_cell.angle_beta   90.00
_cell.angle_gamma   90.00
#
_symmetry.space_group_name_H-M   'P 1'
#
loop_
_entity.id
_entity.type
_entity.pdbx_description
1 polymer ?
#
loop_
_entity_poly.entity_id
_entity_poly.type
_entity_poly.pdbx_seq_one_letter_code
_entity_poly.pdbx_strand_id
1 'polypeptide(L)'
;MKKYILLAGILLLGIILRSYQLNLFPNGFFSDEAAIEYSGYKILTTGKDEYGVLFPFFFKSLGDYRNPVSIYSSIPFILLFGLSEFSARFVTAVYGTFTVLVVFLFVSRIFSHKTGLIAAFLLSISAWHIHISRWGAEYAPYPFFVLLTCFFIVSSFKKQRFLIWAAVTGGIGLYTYYPSWIVMPIVFFTGIFYWFIVNRRKITWVPFIAVIIFMCSFFPLAMGIREGHALTRWDRVTNNTVALSEKINKYFLYYKDHFLPLYLFQKGDLEYPGRFITRQFVNREGFLYRFTALFILFGIIISILKRKTGWPLIIVLLLIYPLGSALTLEGPSTTRSFIGILPFVILPGLGIGGFIKFLNKWKLIQFVMVIGLVVISSFELHRYIKNYYIDYPLIASDFWGWQYGPRAILTYYSTIQDKYDELYMAGEFNGAEIFIPFYTEGGSIKCSKCKGGGVELLDLSKRQLFEATPALLEKWGNPNYKIIHTFYYPDRKPAFHIVRYTKSVEKKR
;
A
#
# COMPACT_ATOMS: atom_id res chain seq x y z
N MET A 1 24.69 23.66 0.00
CA MET A 1 23.46 24.27 0.57
C MET A 1 22.24 24.17 -0.37
N LYS A 2 22.23 24.84 -1.54
CA LYS A 2 21.05 24.88 -2.46
C LYS A 2 20.35 23.53 -2.73
N LYS A 3 21.10 22.45 -2.99
CA LYS A 3 20.53 21.11 -3.25
C LYS A 3 19.74 20.52 -2.07
N TYR A 4 20.16 20.81 -0.84
CA TYR A 4 19.50 20.30 0.37
C TYR A 4 18.23 21.08 0.67
N ILE A 5 18.21 22.39 0.37
CA ILE A 5 17.00 23.22 0.44
C ILE A 5 15.95 22.72 -0.55
N LEU A 6 16.34 22.45 -1.80
CA LEU A 6 15.44 21.87 -2.80
C LEU A 6 14.92 20.50 -2.38
N LEU A 7 15.79 19.63 -1.85
CA LEU A 7 15.37 18.33 -1.33
C LEU A 7 14.38 18.49 -0.16
N ALA A 8 14.63 19.39 0.78
CA ALA A 8 13.73 19.66 1.89
C ALA A 8 12.36 20.14 1.38
N GLY A 9 12.31 21.00 0.36
CA GLY A 9 11.06 21.39 -0.30
C GLY A 9 10.32 20.22 -0.96
N ILE A 10 11.05 19.32 -1.63
CA ILE A 10 10.47 18.10 -2.23
C ILE A 10 9.94 17.15 -1.16
N LEU A 11 10.64 16.98 -0.04
CA LEU A 11 10.19 16.15 1.08
C LEU A 11 8.98 16.77 1.77
N LEU A 12 8.97 18.10 1.95
CA LEU A 12 7.83 18.83 2.50
C LEU A 12 6.59 18.67 1.61
N LEU A 13 6.75 18.84 0.29
CA LEU A 13 5.68 18.55 -0.66
C LEU A 13 5.21 17.09 -0.56
N GLY A 14 6.17 16.17 -0.49
CA GLY A 14 5.91 14.73 -0.39
C GLY A 14 5.07 14.35 0.83
N ILE A 15 5.42 14.87 2.01
CA ILE A 15 4.67 14.60 3.25
C ILE A 15 3.32 15.31 3.25
N ILE A 16 3.21 16.55 2.76
CA ILE A 16 1.92 17.27 2.67
C ILE A 16 0.93 16.47 1.81
N LEU A 17 1.33 16.06 0.60
CA LEU A 17 0.45 15.30 -0.30
C LEU A 17 0.00 13.96 0.30
N ARG A 18 0.83 13.33 1.13
CA ARG A 18 0.55 12.02 1.75
C ARG A 18 -0.16 12.10 3.09
N SER A 19 -0.06 13.20 3.83
CA SER A 19 -0.61 13.33 5.19
C SER A 19 -1.83 14.24 5.30
N TYR A 20 -2.12 15.05 4.27
CA TYR A 20 -3.28 15.94 4.28
C TYR A 20 -4.59 15.15 4.42
N GLN A 21 -5.37 15.46 5.47
CA GLN A 21 -6.69 14.89 5.76
C GLN A 21 -6.76 13.35 5.74
N LEU A 22 -5.76 12.65 6.28
CA LEU A 22 -5.75 11.17 6.34
C LEU A 22 -6.93 10.57 7.12
N ASN A 23 -7.49 11.30 8.07
CA ASN A 23 -8.66 10.91 8.86
C ASN A 23 -9.99 10.98 8.09
N LEU A 24 -9.99 11.58 6.89
CA LEU A 24 -11.17 11.77 6.02
C LEU A 24 -10.99 11.11 4.65
N PHE A 25 -9.77 11.12 4.10
CA PHE A 25 -9.47 10.61 2.76
C PHE A 25 -8.37 9.54 2.77
N PRO A 26 -8.59 8.41 2.08
CA PRO A 26 -9.78 8.07 1.30
C PRO A 26 -11.04 7.88 2.18
N ASN A 27 -12.23 8.11 1.60
CA ASN A 27 -13.50 8.14 2.35
C ASN A 27 -13.97 6.72 2.69
N GLY A 28 -13.86 6.34 3.95
CA GLY A 28 -14.07 4.99 4.45
C GLY A 28 -12.78 4.42 5.04
N PHE A 29 -12.87 3.33 5.78
CA PHE A 29 -11.72 2.76 6.50
C PHE A 29 -11.69 1.26 6.33
N PHE A 30 -10.61 0.73 5.75
CA PHE A 30 -10.56 -0.68 5.40
C PHE A 30 -10.23 -1.57 6.61
N SER A 31 -10.83 -2.75 6.70
CA SER A 31 -10.67 -3.70 7.80
C SER A 31 -9.22 -4.12 8.00
N ASP A 32 -8.45 -4.22 6.92
CA ASP A 32 -7.02 -4.49 6.98
C ASP A 32 -6.24 -3.35 7.66
N GLU A 33 -6.64 -2.09 7.43
CA GLU A 33 -6.05 -0.94 8.11
C GLU A 33 -6.38 -0.99 9.61
N ALA A 34 -7.65 -1.28 9.94
CA ALA A 34 -8.10 -1.43 11.32
C ALA A 34 -7.34 -2.56 12.04
N ALA A 35 -7.14 -3.69 11.37
CA ALA A 35 -6.46 -4.85 11.94
C ALA A 35 -4.97 -4.58 12.22
N ILE A 36 -4.26 -3.97 11.28
CA ILE A 36 -2.84 -3.61 11.46
C ILE A 36 -2.70 -2.67 12.66
N GLU A 37 -3.53 -1.64 12.71
CA GLU A 37 -3.45 -0.62 13.74
C GLU A 37 -3.88 -1.16 15.11
N TYR A 38 -4.95 -1.94 15.18
CA TYR A 38 -5.44 -2.53 16.42
C TYR A 38 -4.46 -3.55 16.99
N SER A 39 -3.88 -4.42 16.16
CA SER A 39 -2.78 -5.31 16.58
C SER A 39 -1.61 -4.53 17.17
N GLY A 40 -1.21 -3.40 16.54
CA GLY A 40 -0.16 -2.52 17.07
C GLY A 40 -0.53 -1.94 18.44
N TYR A 41 -1.79 -1.55 18.63
CA TYR A 41 -2.30 -1.06 19.91
C TYR A 41 -2.30 -2.14 21.00
N LYS A 42 -2.66 -3.39 20.68
CA LYS A 42 -2.58 -4.51 21.64
C LYS A 42 -1.14 -4.76 22.07
N ILE A 43 -0.19 -4.72 21.16
CA ILE A 43 1.24 -4.84 21.48
C ILE A 43 1.69 -3.69 22.37
N LEU A 44 1.33 -2.44 22.04
CA LEU A 44 1.69 -1.26 22.83
C LEU A 44 1.15 -1.34 24.26
N THR A 45 -0.08 -1.82 24.45
CA THR A 45 -0.77 -1.81 25.75
C THR A 45 -0.51 -3.05 26.60
N THR A 46 -0.28 -4.20 25.98
CA THR A 46 -0.21 -5.50 26.70
C THR A 46 1.05 -6.30 26.41
N GLY A 47 1.87 -5.89 25.42
CA GLY A 47 2.98 -6.67 24.88
C GLY A 47 2.56 -7.89 24.05
N LYS A 48 1.26 -8.14 23.92
CA LYS A 48 0.68 -9.30 23.24
C LYS A 48 -0.23 -8.88 22.08
N ASP A 49 -0.39 -9.75 21.09
CA ASP A 49 -1.35 -9.54 20.01
C ASP A 49 -2.80 -9.83 20.45
N GLU A 50 -3.73 -9.76 19.49
CA GLU A 50 -5.16 -10.03 19.68
C GLU A 50 -5.47 -11.45 20.19
N TYR A 51 -4.52 -12.39 20.05
CA TYR A 51 -4.65 -13.79 20.43
C TYR A 51 -3.78 -14.16 21.64
N GLY A 52 -3.16 -13.18 22.29
CA GLY A 52 -2.37 -13.36 23.51
C GLY A 52 -0.92 -13.81 23.28
N VAL A 53 -0.44 -13.79 22.03
CA VAL A 53 0.95 -14.14 21.69
C VAL A 53 1.86 -12.94 21.97
N LEU A 54 2.94 -13.18 22.73
CA LEU A 54 3.92 -12.14 23.07
C LEU A 54 4.81 -11.82 21.86
N PHE A 55 4.83 -10.56 21.43
CA PHE A 55 5.65 -10.05 20.30
C PHE A 55 5.75 -11.02 19.11
N PRO A 56 4.62 -11.37 18.45
CA PRO A 56 4.63 -12.36 17.39
C PRO A 56 5.43 -11.86 16.19
N PHE A 57 6.02 -12.80 15.47
CA PHE A 57 6.71 -12.49 14.22
C PHE A 57 5.74 -12.46 13.03
N PHE A 58 4.71 -13.30 13.03
CA PHE A 58 3.59 -13.25 12.10
C PHE A 58 2.31 -13.03 12.88
N PHE A 59 1.53 -12.03 12.51
CA PHE A 59 0.32 -11.65 13.24
C PHE A 59 -0.88 -12.33 12.61
N LYS A 60 -1.62 -13.13 13.38
CA LYS A 60 -2.90 -13.66 12.93
C LYS A 60 -3.89 -12.50 12.76
N SER A 61 -4.62 -12.47 11.66
CA SER A 61 -5.52 -11.37 11.31
C SER A 61 -6.55 -11.80 10.27
N LEU A 62 -7.85 -11.61 10.55
CA LEU A 62 -8.97 -11.84 9.61
C LEU A 62 -8.90 -13.20 8.87
N GLY A 63 -8.54 -14.26 9.59
CA GLY A 63 -8.44 -15.62 9.02
C GLY A 63 -7.19 -15.87 8.16
N ASP A 64 -6.17 -15.02 8.25
CA ASP A 64 -4.84 -15.18 7.63
C ASP A 64 -3.74 -14.74 8.62
N TYR A 65 -2.50 -14.66 8.15
CA TYR A 65 -1.39 -14.03 8.86
C TYR A 65 -0.91 -12.77 8.14
N ARG A 66 -0.25 -11.86 8.86
CA ARG A 66 0.32 -10.62 8.33
C ARG A 66 1.78 -10.49 8.69
N ASN A 67 2.48 -9.76 7.83
CA ASN A 67 3.88 -9.44 8.04
C ASN A 67 4.05 -8.38 9.15
N PRO A 68 5.13 -8.48 9.95
CA PRO A 68 5.27 -7.71 11.19
C PRO A 68 5.62 -6.23 10.99
N VAL A 69 6.29 -5.86 9.88
CA VAL A 69 6.89 -4.52 9.75
C VAL A 69 5.85 -3.42 9.88
N SER A 70 4.70 -3.54 9.22
CA SER A 70 3.68 -2.49 9.24
C SER A 70 3.05 -2.32 10.63
N ILE A 71 2.86 -3.42 11.36
CA ILE A 71 2.27 -3.44 12.70
C ILE A 71 3.23 -2.85 13.72
N TYR A 72 4.49 -3.29 13.75
CA TYR A 72 5.47 -2.70 14.67
C TYR A 72 5.75 -1.23 14.36
N SER A 73 5.67 -0.84 13.08
CA SER A 73 5.89 0.55 12.67
C SER A 73 4.73 1.48 13.04
N SER A 74 3.53 0.96 13.32
CA SER A 74 2.42 1.79 13.77
C SER A 74 2.52 2.19 15.24
N ILE A 75 3.16 1.38 16.08
CA ILE A 75 3.27 1.58 17.53
C ILE A 75 3.69 3.00 17.94
N PRO A 76 4.76 3.61 17.37
CA PRO A 76 5.15 4.97 17.73
C PRO A 76 4.07 6.02 17.40
N PHE A 77 3.30 5.81 16.33
CA PHE A 77 2.26 6.74 15.90
C PHE A 77 0.96 6.56 16.68
N ILE A 78 0.64 5.33 17.09
CA ILE A 78 -0.43 5.05 18.06
C ILE A 78 -0.11 5.74 19.39
N LEU A 79 1.14 5.67 19.86
CA LEU A 79 1.56 6.36 21.08
C LEU A 79 1.38 7.89 21.00
N LEU A 80 1.63 8.48 19.82
CA LEU A 80 1.57 9.93 19.62
C LEU A 80 0.15 10.46 19.33
N PHE A 81 -0.65 9.71 18.58
CA PHE A 81 -1.93 10.18 18.04
C PHE A 81 -3.15 9.38 18.52
N GLY A 82 -2.93 8.34 19.34
CA GLY A 82 -3.97 7.40 19.76
C GLY A 82 -4.37 6.42 18.67
N LEU A 83 -5.21 5.45 19.01
CA LEU A 83 -5.77 4.49 18.06
C LEU A 83 -6.80 5.20 17.16
N SER A 84 -6.42 5.50 15.91
CA SER A 84 -7.23 6.29 14.99
C SER A 84 -6.95 5.94 13.52
N GLU A 85 -7.85 6.33 12.61
CA GLU A 85 -7.58 6.15 11.18
C GLU A 85 -6.42 7.04 10.69
N PHE A 86 -6.20 8.18 11.37
CA PHE A 86 -5.07 9.06 11.06
C PHE A 86 -3.75 8.35 11.35
N SER A 87 -3.59 7.80 12.54
CA SER A 87 -2.36 7.11 12.95
C SER A 87 -2.05 5.93 12.03
N ALA A 88 -3.08 5.13 11.70
CA ALA A 88 -2.97 3.98 10.80
C ALA A 88 -2.41 4.33 9.42
N ARG A 89 -2.87 5.44 8.84
CA ARG A 89 -2.43 5.90 7.52
C ARG A 89 -1.15 6.74 7.58
N PHE A 90 -0.86 7.35 8.71
CA PHE A 90 0.34 8.18 8.84
C PHE A 90 1.62 7.37 8.75
N VAL A 91 1.61 6.11 9.22
CA VAL A 91 2.73 5.17 9.07
C VAL A 91 3.18 5.05 7.61
N THR A 92 2.22 4.84 6.70
CA THR A 92 2.50 4.65 5.28
C THR A 92 2.83 5.95 4.57
N ALA A 93 2.29 7.09 5.03
CA ALA A 93 2.69 8.41 4.58
C ALA A 93 4.17 8.72 4.92
N VAL A 94 4.64 8.30 6.09
CA VAL A 94 6.04 8.44 6.53
C VAL A 94 6.96 7.57 5.67
N TYR A 95 6.64 6.27 5.53
CA TYR A 95 7.41 5.39 4.63
C TYR A 95 7.43 5.94 3.21
N GLY A 96 6.30 6.42 2.72
CA GLY A 96 6.20 6.97 1.39
C GLY A 96 7.06 8.22 1.19
N THR A 97 7.15 9.08 2.20
CA THR A 97 8.02 10.26 2.19
C THR A 97 9.49 9.87 2.27
N PHE A 98 9.85 8.86 3.08
CA PHE A 98 11.22 8.38 3.13
C PHE A 98 11.65 7.67 1.85
N THR A 99 10.75 7.02 1.12
CA THR A 99 11.06 6.49 -0.22
C THR A 99 11.51 7.61 -1.17
N VAL A 100 10.91 8.81 -1.09
CA VAL A 100 11.36 9.99 -1.85
C VAL A 100 12.80 10.37 -1.52
N LEU A 101 13.16 10.36 -0.23
CA LEU A 101 14.53 10.57 0.21
C LEU A 101 15.48 9.50 -0.33
N VAL A 102 15.11 8.22 -0.24
CA VAL A 102 15.96 7.11 -0.69
C VAL A 102 16.13 7.13 -2.22
N VAL A 103 15.12 7.53 -3.00
CA VAL A 103 15.26 7.78 -4.45
C VAL A 103 16.30 8.86 -4.73
N PHE A 104 16.24 9.99 -4.03
CA PHE A 104 17.26 11.03 -4.16
C PHE A 104 18.66 10.46 -3.87
N LEU A 105 18.82 9.72 -2.77
CA LEU A 105 20.10 9.15 -2.34
C LEU A 105 20.65 8.13 -3.34
N PHE A 106 19.82 7.18 -3.76
CA PHE A 106 20.17 6.13 -4.74
C PHE A 106 20.60 6.71 -6.08
N VAL A 107 19.77 7.57 -6.67
CA VAL A 107 20.06 8.17 -7.98
C VAL A 107 21.25 9.12 -7.92
N SER A 108 21.38 9.90 -6.83
CA SER A 108 22.55 10.76 -6.62
C SER A 108 23.85 9.97 -6.49
N ARG A 109 23.78 8.76 -5.91
CA ARG A 109 24.95 7.90 -5.69
C ARG A 109 25.51 7.31 -6.97
N ILE A 110 24.64 6.98 -7.93
CA ILE A 110 25.00 6.39 -9.23
C ILE A 110 25.32 7.48 -10.27
N PHE A 111 24.52 8.56 -10.29
CA PHE A 111 24.57 9.57 -11.33
C PHE A 111 24.95 10.95 -10.80
N SER A 112 23.97 11.81 -10.52
CA SER A 112 24.21 13.19 -10.08
C SER A 112 23.10 13.68 -9.16
N HIS A 113 23.41 14.65 -8.29
CA HIS A 113 22.41 15.27 -7.42
C HIS A 113 21.26 15.91 -8.19
N LYS A 114 21.51 16.49 -9.37
CA LYS A 114 20.45 17.08 -10.20
C LYS A 114 19.46 16.02 -10.64
N THR A 115 19.97 14.89 -11.15
CA THR A 115 19.14 13.74 -11.53
C THR A 115 18.39 13.15 -10.34
N GLY A 116 19.04 13.07 -9.18
CA GLY A 116 18.41 12.61 -7.95
C GLY A 116 17.26 13.51 -7.50
N LEU A 117 17.41 14.83 -7.61
CA LEU A 117 16.34 15.78 -7.30
C LEU A 117 15.16 15.63 -8.26
N ILE A 118 15.41 15.43 -9.56
CA ILE A 118 14.34 15.22 -10.54
C ILE A 118 13.59 13.92 -10.24
N ALA A 119 14.29 12.80 -10.01
CA ALA A 119 13.66 11.53 -9.69
C ALA A 119 12.86 11.58 -8.37
N ALA A 120 13.39 12.25 -7.35
CA ALA A 120 12.68 12.47 -6.08
C ALA A 120 11.45 13.36 -6.26
N PHE A 121 11.54 14.43 -7.06
CA PHE A 121 10.39 15.26 -7.40
C PHE A 121 9.30 14.43 -8.09
N LEU A 122 9.64 13.65 -9.12
CA LEU A 122 8.68 12.78 -9.82
C LEU A 122 8.00 11.80 -8.87
N LEU A 123 8.72 11.19 -7.93
CA LEU A 123 8.12 10.31 -6.92
C LEU A 123 7.24 11.09 -5.93
N SER A 124 7.65 12.30 -5.53
CA SER A 124 6.89 13.11 -4.56
C SER A 124 5.48 13.42 -5.05
N ILE A 125 5.32 13.64 -6.37
CA ILE A 125 4.04 13.95 -7.02
C ILE A 125 3.35 12.73 -7.66
N SER A 126 3.97 11.54 -7.68
CA SER A 126 3.40 10.38 -8.38
C SER A 126 2.03 9.98 -7.81
N ALA A 127 1.00 9.99 -8.66
CA ALA A 127 -0.36 9.56 -8.33
C ALA A 127 -0.41 8.15 -7.73
N TRP A 128 0.26 7.19 -8.37
CA TRP A 128 0.34 5.81 -7.89
C TRP A 128 0.95 5.72 -6.50
N HIS A 129 2.08 6.40 -6.29
CA HIS A 129 2.77 6.33 -5.01
C HIS A 129 2.03 7.09 -3.91
N ILE A 130 1.42 8.25 -4.20
CA ILE A 130 0.62 8.99 -3.23
C ILE A 130 -0.57 8.15 -2.80
N HIS A 131 -1.32 7.55 -3.73
CA HIS A 131 -2.47 6.70 -3.43
C HIS A 131 -2.11 5.57 -2.45
N ILE A 132 -1.08 4.79 -2.78
CA ILE A 132 -0.64 3.67 -1.93
C ILE A 132 -0.05 4.14 -0.60
N SER A 133 0.61 5.30 -0.56
CA SER A 133 1.15 5.88 0.70
C SER A 133 0.08 6.54 1.57
N ARG A 134 -1.19 6.54 1.15
CA ARG A 134 -2.35 7.02 1.93
C ARG A 134 -3.25 5.88 2.39
N TRP A 135 -2.91 4.65 2.01
CA TRP A 135 -3.53 3.42 2.50
C TRP A 135 -2.72 2.93 3.69
N GLY A 136 -3.33 2.76 4.87
CA GLY A 136 -2.72 2.17 6.08
C GLY A 136 -2.47 0.66 5.97
N ALA A 137 -1.95 0.21 4.82
CA ALA A 137 -1.66 -1.18 4.52
C ALA A 137 -0.15 -1.40 4.32
N GLU A 138 0.22 -2.67 4.22
CA GLU A 138 1.59 -3.16 4.22
C GLU A 138 2.42 -2.86 2.95
N TYR A 139 1.86 -2.12 1.99
CA TYR A 139 2.48 -1.88 0.69
C TYR A 139 3.58 -0.81 0.73
N ALA A 140 3.43 0.26 1.52
CA ALA A 140 4.36 1.40 1.49
C ALA A 140 5.79 1.10 2.00
N PRO A 141 6.00 0.28 3.05
CA PRO A 141 7.34 -0.11 3.48
C PRO A 141 8.13 -0.91 2.44
N TYR A 142 7.43 -1.63 1.55
CA TYR A 142 8.05 -2.53 0.59
C TYR A 142 9.03 -1.84 -0.39
N PRO A 143 8.64 -0.85 -1.21
CA PRO A 143 9.58 -0.16 -2.09
C PRO A 143 10.66 0.61 -1.33
N PHE A 144 10.38 1.08 -0.10
CA PHE A 144 11.36 1.73 0.76
C PHE A 144 12.53 0.79 1.07
N PHE A 145 12.26 -0.39 1.63
CA PHE A 145 13.30 -1.34 2.02
C PHE A 145 14.02 -1.96 0.81
N VAL A 146 13.31 -2.22 -0.30
CA VAL A 146 13.94 -2.67 -1.56
C VAL A 146 14.96 -1.63 -2.05
N LEU A 147 14.55 -0.36 -2.15
CA LEU A 147 15.43 0.68 -2.67
C LEU A 147 16.56 1.01 -1.70
N LEU A 148 16.31 0.96 -0.39
CA LEU A 148 17.34 1.18 0.63
C LEU A 148 18.42 0.10 0.58
N THR A 149 18.03 -1.16 0.34
CA THR A 149 18.94 -2.27 0.08
C THR A 149 19.78 -2.02 -1.17
N CYS A 150 19.14 -1.63 -2.29
CA CYS A 150 19.85 -1.21 -3.51
C CYS A 150 20.84 -0.06 -3.25
N PHE A 151 20.45 0.94 -2.46
CA PHE A 151 21.31 2.07 -2.08
C PHE A 151 22.54 1.63 -1.30
N PHE A 152 22.39 0.70 -0.35
CA PHE A 152 23.52 0.17 0.40
C PHE A 152 24.44 -0.72 -0.44
N ILE A 153 23.89 -1.52 -1.36
CA ILE A 153 24.68 -2.29 -2.35
C ILE A 153 25.50 -1.35 -3.24
N VAL A 154 24.91 -0.28 -3.77
CA VAL A 154 25.66 0.71 -4.57
C VAL A 154 26.67 1.47 -3.71
N SER A 155 26.33 1.75 -2.45
CA SER A 155 27.23 2.44 -1.53
C SER A 155 28.45 1.60 -1.17
N SER A 156 28.33 0.27 -1.19
CA SER A 156 29.41 -0.64 -0.81
C SER A 156 30.60 -0.64 -1.77
N PHE A 157 30.42 -0.19 -3.01
CA PHE A 157 31.51 0.06 -3.95
C PHE A 157 32.50 1.12 -3.45
N LYS A 158 32.10 2.00 -2.51
CA LYS A 158 33.03 2.89 -1.78
C LYS A 158 33.57 2.27 -0.49
N LYS A 159 32.71 1.58 0.28
CA LYS A 159 33.10 0.95 1.57
C LYS A 159 32.33 -0.36 1.76
N GLN A 160 33.03 -1.49 1.81
CA GLN A 160 32.38 -2.82 1.80
C GLN A 160 31.39 -3.04 2.94
N ARG A 161 31.61 -2.42 4.12
CA ARG A 161 30.72 -2.50 5.29
C ARG A 161 29.26 -2.14 4.99
N PHE A 162 28.97 -1.40 3.92
CA PHE A 162 27.60 -1.14 3.50
C PHE A 162 26.86 -2.39 3.01
N LEU A 163 27.55 -3.48 2.66
CA LEU A 163 26.89 -4.76 2.37
C LEU A 163 26.19 -5.35 3.60
N ILE A 164 26.72 -5.12 4.80
CA ILE A 164 26.06 -5.53 6.06
C ILE A 164 24.74 -4.77 6.20
N TRP A 165 24.75 -3.46 5.96
CA TRP A 165 23.53 -2.65 5.97
C TRP A 165 22.53 -3.08 4.89
N ALA A 166 23.00 -3.45 3.69
CA ALA A 166 22.14 -4.03 2.66
C ALA A 166 21.50 -5.36 3.11
N ALA A 167 22.25 -6.22 3.81
CA ALA A 167 21.72 -7.47 4.33
C ALA A 167 20.67 -7.25 5.43
N VAL A 168 20.92 -6.30 6.34
CA VAL A 168 19.96 -5.93 7.40
C VAL A 168 18.68 -5.34 6.80
N THR A 169 18.79 -4.36 5.89
CA THR A 169 17.60 -3.76 5.28
C THR A 169 16.88 -4.73 4.35
N GLY A 170 17.61 -5.63 3.69
CA GLY A 170 17.04 -6.70 2.88
C GLY A 170 16.28 -7.71 3.75
N GLY A 171 16.87 -8.10 4.88
CA GLY A 171 16.25 -9.02 5.83
C GLY A 171 14.97 -8.46 6.45
N ILE A 172 14.97 -7.19 6.88
CA ILE A 172 13.72 -6.52 7.30
C ILE A 172 12.73 -6.43 6.14
N GLY A 173 13.25 -6.13 4.94
CA GLY A 173 12.46 -5.98 3.73
C GLY A 173 11.69 -7.24 3.31
N LEU A 174 12.16 -8.44 3.65
CA LEU A 174 11.42 -9.71 3.46
C LEU A 174 10.10 -9.74 4.22
N TYR A 175 9.97 -8.94 5.27
CA TYR A 175 8.82 -8.95 6.18
C TYR A 175 7.99 -7.68 6.04
N THR A 176 8.01 -7.07 4.86
CA THR A 176 7.19 -5.89 4.53
C THR A 176 5.88 -6.31 3.91
N TYR A 177 5.94 -7.05 2.79
CA TYR A 177 4.79 -7.48 2.01
C TYR A 177 5.10 -8.81 1.30
N TYR A 178 4.10 -9.64 1.02
CA TYR A 178 4.28 -10.98 0.46
C TYR A 178 5.14 -11.07 -0.82
N PRO A 179 4.97 -10.20 -1.84
CA PRO A 179 5.84 -10.20 -3.02
C PRO A 179 7.33 -10.01 -2.71
N SER A 180 7.68 -9.44 -1.55
CA SER A 180 9.07 -9.25 -1.13
C SER A 180 9.81 -10.57 -0.92
N TRP A 181 9.12 -11.68 -0.63
CA TRP A 181 9.73 -13.01 -0.48
C TRP A 181 10.37 -13.51 -1.78
N ILE A 182 9.92 -13.01 -2.93
CA ILE A 182 10.49 -13.33 -4.24
C ILE A 182 11.44 -12.22 -4.70
N VAL A 183 11.01 -10.97 -4.56
CA VAL A 183 11.75 -9.83 -5.11
C VAL A 183 13.01 -9.53 -4.32
N MET A 184 12.95 -9.53 -2.98
CA MET A 184 14.09 -9.14 -2.15
C MET A 184 15.30 -10.07 -2.32
N PRO A 185 15.14 -11.42 -2.34
CA PRO A 185 16.25 -12.31 -2.61
C PRO A 185 16.87 -12.08 -3.99
N ILE A 186 16.04 -11.89 -5.02
CA ILE A 186 16.53 -11.59 -6.37
C ILE A 186 17.34 -10.29 -6.36
N VAL A 187 16.83 -9.21 -5.76
CA VAL A 187 17.55 -7.93 -5.66
C VAL A 187 18.87 -8.08 -4.90
N PHE A 188 18.86 -8.74 -3.74
CA PHE A 188 20.04 -8.90 -2.90
C PHE A 188 21.11 -9.74 -3.60
N PHE A 189 20.77 -10.95 -4.07
CA PHE A 189 21.75 -11.84 -4.67
C PHE A 189 22.26 -11.35 -6.02
N THR A 190 21.40 -10.77 -6.89
CA THR A 190 21.89 -10.17 -8.13
C THR A 190 22.79 -8.97 -7.87
N GLY A 191 22.49 -8.17 -6.84
CA GLY A 191 23.33 -7.06 -6.41
C GLY A 191 24.67 -7.49 -5.83
N ILE A 192 24.70 -8.53 -4.98
CA ILE A 192 25.94 -9.12 -4.45
C ILE A 192 26.77 -9.74 -5.57
N PHE A 193 26.14 -10.49 -6.48
CA PHE A 193 26.81 -11.07 -7.63
C PHE A 193 27.43 -10.01 -8.54
N TYR A 194 26.68 -8.95 -8.87
CA TYR A 194 27.20 -7.82 -9.62
C TYR A 194 28.35 -7.12 -8.89
N TRP A 195 28.22 -6.92 -7.58
CA TRP A 195 29.29 -6.35 -6.76
C TRP A 195 30.56 -7.20 -6.83
N PHE A 196 30.43 -8.52 -6.72
CA PHE A 196 31.54 -9.47 -6.80
C PHE A 196 32.25 -9.41 -8.16
N ILE A 197 31.51 -9.43 -9.27
CA ILE A 197 32.08 -9.35 -10.63
C ILE A 197 32.96 -8.10 -10.79
N VAL A 198 32.47 -6.95 -10.32
CA VAL A 198 33.17 -5.67 -10.48
C VAL A 198 34.33 -5.52 -9.49
N ASN A 199 34.20 -6.05 -8.26
CA ASN A 199 35.19 -5.88 -7.19
C ASN A 199 36.03 -7.14 -6.90
N ARG A 200 36.10 -8.11 -7.83
CA ARG A 200 36.74 -9.42 -7.62
C ARG A 200 38.17 -9.42 -7.05
N ARG A 201 38.93 -8.32 -7.24
CA ARG A 201 40.31 -8.17 -6.74
C ARG A 201 40.42 -7.60 -5.32
N LYS A 202 39.31 -7.26 -4.67
CA LYS A 202 39.28 -6.58 -3.36
C LYS A 202 38.41 -7.31 -2.34
N ILE A 203 38.14 -8.60 -2.51
CA ILE A 203 37.21 -9.33 -1.65
C ILE A 203 37.81 -9.46 -0.25
N THR A 204 37.04 -9.02 0.76
CA THR A 204 37.29 -9.28 2.18
C THR A 204 36.23 -10.27 2.69
N TRP A 205 36.21 -10.58 3.99
CA TRP A 205 35.14 -11.41 4.59
C TRP A 205 33.76 -10.73 4.64
N VAL A 206 33.67 -9.42 4.40
CA VAL A 206 32.43 -8.65 4.57
C VAL A 206 31.25 -9.11 3.69
N PRO A 207 31.42 -9.40 2.38
CA PRO A 207 30.33 -9.92 1.55
C PRO A 207 29.82 -11.28 2.04
N PHE A 208 30.69 -12.14 2.56
CA PHE A 208 30.31 -13.43 3.12
C PHE A 208 29.47 -13.25 4.40
N ILE A 209 29.89 -12.36 5.31
CA ILE A 209 29.11 -11.99 6.50
C ILE A 209 27.75 -11.42 6.09
N ALA A 210 27.69 -10.56 5.07
CA ALA A 210 26.43 -10.01 4.57
C ALA A 210 25.49 -11.09 4.04
N VAL A 211 26.02 -12.08 3.30
CA VAL A 211 25.23 -13.23 2.84
C VAL A 211 24.72 -14.04 4.03
N ILE A 212 25.56 -14.32 5.04
CA ILE A 212 25.12 -15.03 6.25
C ILE A 212 23.99 -14.26 6.95
N ILE A 213 24.14 -12.97 7.18
CA ILE A 213 23.10 -12.14 7.83
C ILE A 213 21.79 -12.20 7.06
N PHE A 214 21.85 -12.08 5.72
CA PHE A 214 20.66 -12.17 4.89
C PHE A 214 20.06 -13.58 4.92
N MET A 215 20.86 -14.65 4.88
CA MET A 215 20.38 -16.02 4.99
C MET A 215 19.74 -16.32 6.36
N CYS A 216 20.34 -15.84 7.46
CA CYS A 216 19.77 -15.95 8.79
C CYS A 216 18.42 -15.23 8.89
N SER A 217 18.20 -14.17 8.11
CA SER A 217 16.93 -13.47 8.10
C SER A 217 15.77 -14.30 7.53
N PHE A 218 16.03 -15.42 6.82
CA PHE A 218 14.98 -16.35 6.39
C PHE A 218 14.51 -17.30 7.49
N PHE A 219 15.20 -17.37 8.63
CA PHE A 219 14.86 -18.32 9.69
C PHE A 219 13.41 -18.16 10.21
N PRO A 220 12.93 -16.94 10.53
CA PRO A 220 11.52 -16.76 10.92
C PRO A 220 10.55 -17.18 9.82
N LEU A 221 10.83 -16.86 8.56
CA LEU A 221 10.02 -17.29 7.42
C LEU A 221 9.96 -18.82 7.31
N ALA A 222 11.09 -19.51 7.47
CA ALA A 222 11.13 -20.97 7.44
C ALA A 222 10.30 -21.59 8.57
N MET A 223 10.33 -21.01 9.77
CA MET A 223 9.47 -21.43 10.88
C MET A 223 8.00 -21.16 10.60
N GLY A 224 7.66 -19.96 10.11
CA GLY A 224 6.28 -19.63 9.74
C GLY A 224 5.72 -20.49 8.60
N ILE A 225 6.56 -20.95 7.66
CA ILE A 225 6.16 -21.93 6.64
C ILE A 225 5.88 -23.29 7.30
N ARG A 226 6.79 -23.77 8.16
CA ARG A 226 6.65 -25.06 8.85
C ARG A 226 5.41 -25.12 9.74
N GLU A 227 5.08 -24.02 10.40
CA GLU A 227 3.90 -23.88 11.27
C GLU A 227 2.59 -23.64 10.49
N GLY A 228 2.67 -23.50 9.16
CA GLY A 228 1.50 -23.25 8.31
C GLY A 228 0.94 -21.84 8.44
N HIS A 229 1.74 -20.87 8.89
CA HIS A 229 1.34 -19.48 9.06
C HIS A 229 1.61 -18.64 7.80
N ALA A 230 2.72 -18.91 7.11
CA ALA A 230 3.21 -18.02 6.04
C ALA A 230 2.54 -18.24 4.67
N LEU A 231 2.15 -19.48 4.32
CA LEU A 231 1.67 -19.83 2.97
C LEU A 231 0.15 -19.85 2.79
N THR A 232 -0.62 -19.62 3.86
CA THR A 232 -2.09 -19.59 3.85
C THR A 232 -2.67 -18.70 2.75
N ARG A 233 -2.09 -17.52 2.56
CA ARG A 233 -2.50 -16.58 1.50
C ARG A 233 -2.13 -17.08 0.11
N TRP A 234 -0.95 -17.68 -0.02
CA TRP A 234 -0.47 -18.22 -1.29
C TRP A 234 -1.38 -19.34 -1.77
N ASP A 235 -1.68 -20.30 -0.89
CA ASP A 235 -2.53 -21.45 -1.21
C ASP A 235 -3.95 -21.05 -1.62
N ARG A 236 -4.49 -19.97 -1.04
CA ARG A 236 -5.81 -19.41 -1.41
C ARG A 236 -5.82 -18.76 -2.79
N VAL A 237 -4.70 -18.18 -3.22
CA VAL A 237 -4.61 -17.41 -4.48
C VAL A 237 -4.12 -18.31 -5.62
N THR A 238 -3.33 -19.34 -5.34
CA THR A 238 -2.92 -20.31 -6.35
C THR A 238 -4.05 -21.28 -6.67
N ASN A 239 -4.72 -21.05 -7.80
CA ASN A 239 -5.72 -21.99 -8.28
C ASN A 239 -5.05 -23.28 -8.82
N ASN A 240 -5.10 -24.37 -8.05
CA ASN A 240 -4.50 -25.65 -8.41
C ASN A 240 -5.31 -26.47 -9.42
N THR A 241 -6.52 -26.04 -9.78
CA THR A 241 -7.37 -26.75 -10.75
C THR A 241 -7.02 -26.44 -12.21
N VAL A 242 -6.20 -25.40 -12.45
CA VAL A 242 -5.79 -24.96 -13.79
C VAL A 242 -4.60 -25.78 -14.28
N ALA A 243 -4.67 -26.27 -15.53
CA ALA A 243 -3.57 -27.01 -16.16
C ALA A 243 -2.27 -26.20 -16.20
N LEU A 244 -1.12 -26.87 -16.07
CA LEU A 244 0.19 -26.20 -16.02
C LEU A 244 0.48 -25.35 -17.26
N SER A 245 0.12 -25.82 -18.46
CA SER A 245 0.29 -25.08 -19.71
C SER A 245 -0.50 -23.77 -19.70
N GLU A 246 -1.75 -23.80 -19.21
CA GLU A 246 -2.59 -22.61 -19.06
C GLU A 246 -2.03 -21.64 -18.01
N LYS A 247 -1.51 -22.16 -16.89
CA LYS A 247 -0.81 -21.34 -15.87
C LYS A 247 0.38 -20.60 -16.47
N ILE A 248 1.24 -21.30 -17.22
CA ILE A 248 2.41 -20.69 -17.86
C ILE A 248 1.99 -19.60 -18.85
N ASN A 249 0.96 -19.88 -19.67
CA ASN A 249 0.42 -18.89 -20.61
C ASN A 249 -0.13 -17.66 -19.88
N LYS A 250 -0.88 -17.84 -18.79
CA LYS A 250 -1.40 -16.75 -17.95
C LYS A 250 -0.28 -15.96 -17.29
N TYR A 251 0.76 -16.60 -16.76
CA TYR A 251 1.92 -15.91 -16.20
C TYR A 251 2.58 -15.00 -17.22
N PHE A 252 2.80 -15.48 -18.44
CA PHE A 252 3.42 -14.70 -19.51
C PHE A 252 2.52 -13.57 -20.00
N LEU A 253 1.22 -13.83 -20.16
CA LEU A 253 0.23 -12.82 -20.54
C LEU A 253 0.20 -11.68 -19.51
N TYR A 254 0.00 -12.01 -18.23
CA TYR A 254 -0.08 -11.00 -17.18
C TYR A 254 1.25 -10.29 -16.96
N TYR A 255 2.38 -10.97 -17.13
CA TYR A 255 3.69 -10.29 -17.12
C TYR A 255 3.77 -9.21 -18.20
N LYS A 256 3.33 -9.51 -19.43
CA LYS A 256 3.31 -8.54 -20.55
C LYS A 256 2.34 -7.40 -20.29
N ASP A 257 1.18 -7.67 -19.72
CA ASP A 257 0.14 -6.66 -19.48
C ASP A 257 0.64 -5.49 -18.64
N HIS A 258 1.57 -5.74 -17.70
CA HIS A 258 2.17 -4.69 -16.89
C HIS A 258 2.96 -3.65 -17.72
N PHE A 259 3.45 -4.01 -18.90
CA PHE A 259 4.18 -3.10 -19.78
C PHE A 259 3.30 -2.43 -20.84
N LEU A 260 2.01 -2.77 -20.91
CA LEU A 260 1.11 -2.16 -21.88
C LEU A 260 0.84 -0.69 -21.53
N PRO A 261 0.77 0.21 -22.53
CA PRO A 261 0.45 1.61 -22.29
C PRO A 261 -0.90 1.82 -21.60
N LEU A 262 -1.85 0.91 -21.83
CA LEU A 262 -3.17 0.92 -21.19
C LEU A 262 -3.05 0.81 -19.66
N TYR A 263 -2.26 -0.16 -19.18
CA TYR A 263 -1.97 -0.35 -17.76
C TYR A 263 -1.17 0.85 -17.21
N LEU A 264 -0.06 1.22 -17.85
CA LEU A 264 0.87 2.20 -17.31
C LEU A 264 0.38 3.66 -17.32
N PHE A 265 -0.36 4.08 -18.34
CA PHE A 265 -0.62 5.51 -18.59
C PHE A 265 -2.10 5.91 -18.69
N GLN A 266 -3.03 4.95 -18.66
CA GLN A 266 -4.45 5.24 -18.89
C GLN A 266 -5.38 4.72 -17.80
N LYS A 267 -5.39 3.41 -17.54
CA LYS A 267 -6.45 2.76 -16.76
C LYS A 267 -5.97 2.07 -15.49
N GLY A 268 -4.67 1.81 -15.38
CA GLY A 268 -4.16 1.01 -14.28
C GLY A 268 -4.68 -0.43 -14.39
N ASP A 269 -5.15 -0.97 -13.28
CA ASP A 269 -5.70 -2.33 -13.22
C ASP A 269 -7.22 -2.42 -13.39
N LEU A 270 -8.01 -1.32 -13.43
CA LEU A 270 -9.44 -1.51 -13.76
C LEU A 270 -9.61 -2.06 -15.17
N GLU A 271 -10.70 -2.79 -15.37
CA GLU A 271 -11.17 -3.32 -16.66
C GLU A 271 -10.35 -4.50 -17.19
N TYR A 272 -9.24 -4.86 -16.53
CA TYR A 272 -8.67 -6.18 -16.72
C TYR A 272 -9.63 -7.23 -16.13
N PRO A 273 -9.79 -8.40 -16.78
CA PRO A 273 -10.70 -9.44 -16.29
C PRO A 273 -10.43 -9.78 -14.82
N GLY A 274 -11.48 -9.74 -13.98
CA GLY A 274 -11.38 -9.98 -12.54
C GLY A 274 -10.89 -8.79 -11.70
N ARG A 275 -10.65 -7.60 -12.30
CA ARG A 275 -10.21 -6.40 -11.60
C ARG A 275 -11.32 -5.36 -11.51
N PHE A 276 -12.03 -5.38 -10.39
CA PHE A 276 -13.16 -4.48 -10.09
C PHE A 276 -13.00 -3.77 -8.73
N ILE A 277 -11.89 -4.02 -8.01
CA ILE A 277 -11.63 -3.45 -6.69
C ILE A 277 -11.22 -1.98 -6.83
N THR A 278 -12.14 -1.08 -6.57
CA THR A 278 -11.97 0.38 -6.75
C THR A 278 -10.97 1.01 -5.77
N ARG A 279 -10.61 0.33 -4.68
CA ARG A 279 -9.67 0.82 -3.66
C ARG A 279 -8.20 0.81 -4.09
N GLN A 280 -7.86 0.01 -5.11
CA GLN A 280 -6.45 -0.24 -5.48
C GLN A 280 -5.83 0.86 -6.35
N PHE A 281 -6.65 1.71 -6.96
CA PHE A 281 -6.22 2.75 -7.89
C PHE A 281 -7.23 3.92 -7.83
N VAL A 282 -6.89 5.06 -8.44
CA VAL A 282 -7.78 6.22 -8.57
C VAL A 282 -8.33 6.27 -9.99
N ASN A 283 -9.66 6.20 -10.17
CA ASN A 283 -10.29 6.13 -11.50
C ASN A 283 -9.76 7.22 -12.45
N ARG A 284 -9.52 6.84 -13.71
CA ARG A 284 -9.09 7.72 -14.83
C ARG A 284 -7.67 8.28 -14.70
N GLU A 285 -6.88 7.79 -13.76
CA GLU A 285 -5.45 8.09 -13.65
C GLU A 285 -4.63 6.85 -14.02
N GLY A 286 -3.66 7.01 -14.94
CA GLY A 286 -2.63 5.99 -15.15
C GLY A 286 -1.63 5.98 -13.99
N PHE A 287 -0.85 4.90 -13.84
CA PHE A 287 0.21 4.84 -12.81
C PHE A 287 1.28 5.90 -13.03
N LEU A 288 1.54 6.21 -14.29
CA LEU A 288 2.57 7.13 -14.75
C LEU A 288 1.93 8.27 -15.51
N TYR A 289 2.50 9.45 -15.36
CA TYR A 289 2.10 10.58 -16.18
C TYR A 289 2.52 10.36 -17.63
N ARG A 290 1.64 10.69 -18.58
CA ARG A 290 1.86 10.42 -20.01
C ARG A 290 3.15 11.04 -20.54
N PHE A 291 3.53 12.22 -20.03
CA PHE A 291 4.76 12.90 -20.45
C PHE A 291 6.03 12.15 -20.04
N THR A 292 5.99 11.24 -19.06
CA THR A 292 7.18 10.46 -18.65
C THR A 292 7.52 9.34 -19.63
N ALA A 293 6.62 8.96 -20.54
CA ALA A 293 6.82 7.86 -21.49
C ALA A 293 8.10 8.01 -22.32
N LEU A 294 8.30 9.16 -22.95
CA LEU A 294 9.50 9.44 -23.75
C LEU A 294 10.77 9.45 -22.89
N PHE A 295 10.67 9.96 -21.66
CA PHE A 295 11.82 10.03 -20.75
C PHE A 295 12.18 8.67 -20.14
N ILE A 296 11.25 7.72 -20.04
CA ILE A 296 11.56 6.34 -19.66
C ILE A 296 12.49 5.71 -20.70
N LEU A 297 12.16 5.83 -21.99
CA LEU A 297 13.00 5.29 -23.08
C LEU A 297 14.40 5.92 -23.06
N PHE A 298 14.48 7.26 -22.94
CA PHE A 298 15.77 7.94 -22.80
C PHE A 298 16.52 7.52 -21.53
N GLY A 299 15.81 7.31 -20.42
CA GLY A 299 16.38 6.80 -19.17
C GLY A 299 17.02 5.42 -19.32
N ILE A 300 16.37 4.51 -20.02
CA ILE A 300 16.89 3.17 -20.32
C ILE A 300 18.15 3.28 -21.17
N ILE A 301 18.09 4.03 -22.27
CA ILE A 301 19.24 4.25 -23.17
C ILE A 301 20.42 4.85 -22.40
N ILE A 302 20.19 5.91 -21.61
CA ILE A 302 21.25 6.57 -20.82
C ILE A 302 21.86 5.62 -19.79
N SER A 303 21.04 4.79 -19.14
CA SER A 303 21.51 3.83 -18.14
C SER A 303 22.45 2.80 -18.76
N ILE A 304 22.07 2.26 -19.93
CA ILE A 304 22.84 1.26 -20.66
C ILE A 304 24.09 1.86 -21.30
N LEU A 305 24.02 3.08 -21.85
CA LEU A 305 25.16 3.73 -22.50
C LEU A 305 26.22 4.19 -21.48
N LYS A 306 25.80 4.76 -20.35
CA LYS A 306 26.76 5.27 -19.35
C LYS A 306 27.37 4.18 -18.47
N ARG A 307 26.71 3.03 -18.34
CA ARG A 307 27.13 1.87 -17.54
C ARG A 307 27.68 2.22 -16.15
N LYS A 308 27.07 3.20 -15.46
CA LYS A 308 27.52 3.66 -14.14
C LYS A 308 27.33 2.57 -13.10
N THR A 309 28.29 2.42 -12.17
CA THR A 309 28.22 1.42 -11.09
C THR A 309 26.87 1.44 -10.38
N GLY A 310 26.10 0.36 -10.50
CA GLY A 310 24.74 0.23 -9.94
C GLY A 310 23.60 0.30 -10.96
N TRP A 311 23.86 0.64 -12.23
CA TRP A 311 22.84 0.65 -13.29
C TRP A 311 22.10 -0.68 -13.49
N PRO A 312 22.71 -1.88 -13.33
CA PRO A 312 21.97 -3.14 -13.56
C PRO A 312 20.84 -3.34 -12.57
N LEU A 313 20.96 -2.80 -11.34
CA LEU A 313 19.89 -2.88 -10.34
C LEU A 313 18.62 -2.16 -10.81
N ILE A 314 18.75 -1.07 -11.57
CA ILE A 314 17.58 -0.35 -12.13
C ILE A 314 16.85 -1.24 -13.14
N ILE A 315 17.61 -1.96 -13.97
CA ILE A 315 17.05 -2.89 -14.97
C ILE A 315 16.46 -4.12 -14.29
N VAL A 316 17.14 -4.69 -13.29
CA VAL A 316 16.60 -5.80 -12.49
C VAL A 316 15.26 -5.39 -11.87
N LEU A 317 15.15 -4.22 -11.23
CA LEU A 317 13.89 -3.72 -10.70
C LEU A 317 12.79 -3.60 -11.78
N LEU A 318 13.14 -3.11 -12.98
CA LEU A 318 12.21 -3.02 -14.10
C LEU A 318 11.76 -4.40 -14.62
N LEU A 319 12.62 -5.42 -14.57
CA LEU A 319 12.27 -6.76 -15.05
C LEU A 319 11.48 -7.57 -14.02
N ILE A 320 11.72 -7.36 -12.73
CA ILE A 320 11.09 -8.18 -11.68
C ILE A 320 9.80 -7.60 -11.13
N TYR A 321 9.47 -6.32 -11.39
CA TYR A 321 8.26 -5.72 -10.80
C TYR A 321 6.94 -6.41 -11.13
N PRO A 322 6.73 -7.04 -12.31
CA PRO A 322 5.48 -7.74 -12.59
C PRO A 322 5.37 -9.06 -11.81
N LEU A 323 6.47 -9.64 -11.31
CA LEU A 323 6.49 -11.01 -10.78
C LEU A 323 5.50 -11.23 -9.64
N GLY A 324 5.41 -10.28 -8.71
CA GLY A 324 4.48 -10.38 -7.57
C GLY A 324 3.01 -10.47 -7.96
N SER A 325 2.65 -9.94 -9.12
CA SER A 325 1.29 -9.99 -9.66
C SER A 325 1.09 -11.09 -10.69
N ALA A 326 2.06 -11.31 -11.58
CA ALA A 326 1.93 -12.31 -12.64
C ALA A 326 1.72 -13.72 -12.05
N LEU A 327 2.40 -14.03 -10.94
CA LEU A 327 2.33 -15.33 -10.28
C LEU A 327 0.99 -15.61 -9.56
N THR A 328 0.11 -14.61 -9.43
CA THR A 328 -1.20 -14.81 -8.75
C THR A 328 -2.35 -15.21 -9.67
N LEU A 329 -2.13 -15.33 -10.99
CA LEU A 329 -3.15 -15.72 -11.98
C LEU A 329 -4.42 -14.84 -12.08
N GLU A 330 -4.43 -13.67 -11.42
CA GLU A 330 -5.58 -12.75 -11.31
C GLU A 330 -5.42 -11.46 -12.15
N GLY A 331 -4.53 -11.46 -13.15
CA GLY A 331 -4.25 -10.25 -13.94
C GLY A 331 -3.19 -9.33 -13.33
N PRO A 332 -2.88 -8.21 -14.00
CA PRO A 332 -1.91 -7.23 -13.50
C PRO A 332 -2.48 -6.44 -12.31
N SER A 333 -1.65 -6.17 -11.31
CA SER A 333 -2.09 -5.65 -10.02
C SER A 333 -1.26 -4.50 -9.50
N THR A 334 -1.96 -3.41 -9.18
CA THR A 334 -1.36 -2.18 -8.65
C THR A 334 -0.58 -2.39 -7.37
N THR A 335 -1.13 -3.15 -6.43
CA THR A 335 -0.52 -3.37 -5.11
C THR A 335 0.60 -4.42 -5.18
N ARG A 336 0.37 -5.54 -5.88
CA ARG A 336 1.34 -6.64 -5.98
C ARG A 336 2.55 -6.32 -6.85
N SER A 337 2.42 -5.35 -7.77
CA SER A 337 3.52 -4.87 -8.62
C SER A 337 4.10 -3.53 -8.15
N PHE A 338 3.78 -3.08 -6.92
CA PHE A 338 4.08 -1.73 -6.45
C PHE A 338 5.58 -1.33 -6.49
N ILE A 339 6.50 -2.29 -6.42
CA ILE A 339 7.94 -2.00 -6.61
C ILE A 339 8.27 -1.40 -7.99
N GLY A 340 7.39 -1.55 -8.97
CA GLY A 340 7.52 -0.94 -10.30
C GLY A 340 7.62 0.59 -10.24
N ILE A 341 7.10 1.22 -9.19
CA ILE A 341 7.22 2.66 -9.00
C ILE A 341 8.69 3.12 -9.00
N LEU A 342 9.61 2.28 -8.49
CA LEU A 342 11.02 2.62 -8.39
C LEU A 342 11.68 2.84 -9.76
N PRO A 343 11.73 1.85 -10.68
CA PRO A 343 12.30 2.08 -12.01
C PRO A 343 11.51 3.14 -12.78
N PHE A 344 10.18 3.22 -12.61
CA PHE A 344 9.36 4.18 -13.35
C PHE A 344 9.42 5.63 -12.85
N VAL A 345 10.11 5.94 -11.74
CA VAL A 345 10.52 7.33 -11.40
C VAL A 345 12.00 7.58 -11.65
N ILE A 346 12.84 6.56 -11.49
CA ILE A 346 14.30 6.67 -11.70
C ILE A 346 14.63 6.85 -13.18
N LEU A 347 14.05 6.05 -14.07
CA LEU A 347 14.29 6.10 -15.51
C LEU A 347 13.86 7.45 -16.13
N PRO A 348 12.64 7.98 -15.92
CA PRO A 348 12.32 9.30 -16.45
C PRO A 348 13.14 10.41 -15.78
N GLY A 349 13.50 10.28 -14.50
CA GLY A 349 14.45 11.22 -13.87
C GLY A 349 15.82 11.26 -14.56
N LEU A 350 16.30 10.09 -15.00
CA LEU A 350 17.51 9.95 -15.82
C LEU A 350 17.34 10.53 -17.22
N GLY A 351 16.21 10.24 -17.87
CA GLY A 351 15.84 10.78 -19.18
C GLY A 351 15.82 12.30 -19.18
N ILE A 352 15.04 12.91 -18.28
CA ILE A 352 14.94 14.37 -18.14
C ILE A 352 16.30 14.97 -17.79
N GLY A 353 17.01 14.42 -16.79
CA GLY A 353 18.32 14.94 -16.39
C GLY A 353 19.38 14.86 -17.49
N GLY A 354 19.35 13.79 -18.30
CA GLY A 354 20.21 13.62 -19.47
C GLY A 354 19.85 14.58 -20.61
N PHE A 355 18.56 14.73 -20.89
CA PHE A 355 18.06 15.60 -21.94
C PHE A 355 18.31 17.08 -21.62
N ILE A 356 18.10 17.52 -20.37
CA ILE A 356 18.50 18.85 -19.88
C ILE A 356 20.00 19.07 -20.11
N LYS A 357 20.85 18.07 -19.84
CA LYS A 357 22.30 18.19 -20.06
C LYS A 357 22.64 18.31 -21.56
N PHE A 358 21.94 17.56 -22.41
CA PHE A 358 22.10 17.64 -23.87
C PHE A 358 21.76 19.03 -24.41
N LEU A 359 20.68 19.64 -23.93
CA LEU A 359 20.24 20.98 -24.32
C LEU A 359 21.06 22.13 -23.71
N ASN A 360 22.14 21.86 -22.96
CA ASN A 360 22.92 22.91 -22.30
C ASN A 360 23.48 23.97 -23.27
N LYS A 361 23.65 23.63 -24.56
CA LYS A 361 24.10 24.54 -25.62
C LYS A 361 22.98 25.45 -26.13
N TRP A 362 21.71 25.10 -25.89
CA TRP A 362 20.53 25.85 -26.34
C TRP A 362 19.71 26.33 -25.14
N LYS A 363 20.20 27.38 -24.47
CA LYS A 363 19.66 27.86 -23.19
C LYS A 363 18.18 28.22 -23.23
N LEU A 364 17.73 28.86 -24.31
CA LEU A 364 16.31 29.22 -24.48
C LEU A 364 15.43 27.96 -24.59
N ILE A 365 15.79 26.99 -25.42
CA ILE A 365 15.06 25.71 -25.58
C ILE A 365 15.05 24.94 -24.26
N GLN A 366 16.19 24.88 -23.57
CA GLN A 366 16.29 24.26 -22.24
C GLN A 366 15.35 24.93 -21.23
N PHE A 367 15.29 26.26 -21.20
CA PHE A 367 14.43 27.02 -20.31
C PHE A 367 12.94 26.78 -20.61
N VAL A 368 12.53 26.90 -21.87
CA VAL A 368 11.16 26.64 -22.32
C VAL A 368 10.72 25.22 -21.98
N MET A 369 11.58 24.23 -22.20
CA MET A 369 11.30 22.84 -21.85
C MET A 369 11.13 22.65 -20.34
N VAL A 370 12.00 23.23 -19.52
CA VAL A 370 11.88 23.12 -18.06
C VAL A 370 10.58 23.76 -17.57
N ILE A 371 10.21 24.94 -18.10
CA ILE A 371 8.91 25.55 -17.80
C ILE A 371 7.77 24.65 -18.24
N GLY A 372 7.82 24.11 -19.47
CA GLY A 372 6.81 23.18 -19.96
C GLY A 372 6.64 21.95 -19.06
N LEU A 373 7.75 21.37 -18.58
CA LEU A 373 7.74 20.24 -17.63
C LEU A 373 7.14 20.62 -16.27
N VAL A 374 7.39 21.84 -15.78
CA VAL A 374 6.78 22.32 -14.53
C VAL A 374 5.27 22.54 -14.72
N VAL A 375 4.86 23.17 -15.82
CA VAL A 375 3.44 23.41 -16.14
C VAL A 375 2.68 22.10 -16.28
N ILE A 376 3.19 21.15 -17.08
CA ILE A 376 2.52 19.85 -17.28
C ILE A 376 2.48 19.03 -15.99
N SER A 377 3.55 19.03 -15.19
CA SER A 377 3.56 18.32 -13.90
C SER A 377 2.56 18.94 -12.92
N SER A 378 2.44 20.26 -12.91
CA SER A 378 1.48 20.98 -12.05
C SER A 378 0.04 20.71 -12.47
N PHE A 379 -0.22 20.68 -13.79
CA PHE A 379 -1.53 20.34 -14.35
C PHE A 379 -1.93 18.89 -14.02
N GLU A 380 -1.03 17.92 -14.23
CA GLU A 380 -1.28 16.51 -13.92
C GLU A 380 -1.48 16.28 -12.41
N LEU A 381 -0.70 16.95 -11.56
CA LEU A 381 -0.89 16.91 -10.11
C LEU A 381 -2.22 17.52 -9.69
N HIS A 382 -2.61 18.67 -10.28
CA HIS A 382 -3.90 19.29 -10.01
C HIS A 382 -5.06 18.37 -10.41
N ARG A 383 -4.99 17.74 -11.60
CA ARG A 383 -5.98 16.76 -12.06
C ARG A 383 -6.09 15.60 -11.08
N TYR A 384 -4.96 15.03 -10.66
CA TYR A 384 -4.95 13.95 -9.68
C TYR A 384 -5.58 14.38 -8.35
N ILE A 385 -5.21 15.53 -7.79
CA ILE A 385 -5.76 16.04 -6.53
C ILE A 385 -7.28 16.22 -6.66
N LYS A 386 -7.76 16.83 -7.74
CA LYS A 386 -9.20 16.99 -7.99
C LYS A 386 -9.90 15.62 -8.02
N ASN A 387 -9.37 14.68 -8.81
CA ASN A 387 -9.94 13.35 -8.94
C ASN A 387 -9.92 12.59 -7.61
N TYR A 388 -8.84 12.69 -6.84
CA TYR A 388 -8.65 12.01 -5.56
C TYR A 388 -9.59 12.50 -4.45
N TYR A 389 -9.80 13.82 -4.34
CA TYR A 389 -10.59 14.40 -3.25
C TYR A 389 -12.06 14.66 -3.61
N ILE A 390 -12.41 14.73 -4.91
CA ILE A 390 -13.79 15.04 -5.34
C ILE A 390 -14.45 13.81 -5.96
N ASP A 391 -13.87 13.23 -7.00
CA ASP A 391 -14.54 12.18 -7.79
C ASP A 391 -14.38 10.78 -7.16
N TYR A 392 -13.19 10.48 -6.63
CA TYR A 392 -12.85 9.17 -6.09
C TYR A 392 -13.73 8.74 -4.90
N PRO A 393 -14.07 9.60 -3.92
CA PRO A 393 -15.03 9.27 -2.86
C PRO A 393 -16.41 8.85 -3.37
N LEU A 394 -16.85 9.40 -4.50
CA LEU A 394 -18.18 9.10 -5.05
C LEU A 394 -18.26 7.69 -5.65
N ILE A 395 -17.11 7.07 -5.93
CA ILE A 395 -17.01 5.80 -6.66
C ILE A 395 -16.42 4.70 -5.79
N ALA A 396 -15.50 5.06 -4.89
CA ALA A 396 -14.69 4.11 -4.14
C ALA A 396 -15.03 4.08 -2.65
N SER A 397 -16.16 4.63 -2.18
CA SER A 397 -16.55 4.53 -0.74
C SER A 397 -17.45 3.34 -0.42
N ASP A 398 -17.60 2.40 -1.34
CA ASP A 398 -18.44 1.22 -1.19
C ASP A 398 -17.67 0.01 -0.61
N PHE A 399 -18.34 -1.15 -0.57
CA PHE A 399 -17.78 -2.41 -0.10
C PHE A 399 -16.50 -2.82 -0.85
N TRP A 400 -16.45 -2.61 -2.17
CA TRP A 400 -15.32 -2.96 -3.02
C TRP A 400 -14.20 -1.89 -3.05
N GLY A 401 -14.51 -0.70 -2.55
CA GLY A 401 -13.65 0.46 -2.37
C GLY A 401 -13.13 0.64 -0.93
N TRP A 402 -13.60 1.65 -0.23
CA TRP A 402 -13.18 2.02 1.11
C TRP A 402 -14.41 1.85 1.99
N GLN A 403 -14.36 0.95 2.97
CA GLN A 403 -15.54 0.57 3.76
C GLN A 403 -16.03 1.76 4.57
N TYR A 404 -16.99 2.49 4.00
CA TYR A 404 -17.61 3.63 4.62
C TYR A 404 -18.59 3.19 5.69
N GLY A 405 -18.73 3.95 6.78
CA GLY A 405 -19.80 3.71 7.76
C GLY A 405 -19.36 3.29 9.17
N PRO A 406 -18.31 2.46 9.42
CA PRO A 406 -18.09 1.89 10.74
C PRO A 406 -17.97 2.94 11.86
N ARG A 407 -17.18 4.01 11.62
CA ARG A 407 -17.04 5.14 12.55
C ARG A 407 -18.38 5.83 12.80
N ALA A 408 -19.14 6.12 11.75
CA ALA A 408 -20.40 6.85 11.85
C ALA A 408 -21.47 6.04 12.59
N ILE A 409 -21.57 4.74 12.29
CA ILE A 409 -22.51 3.80 12.94
C ILE A 409 -22.18 3.65 14.42
N LEU A 410 -20.91 3.39 14.78
CA LEU A 410 -20.52 3.23 16.18
C LEU A 410 -20.65 4.54 16.96
N THR A 411 -20.39 5.68 16.32
CA THR A 411 -20.63 7.00 16.94
C THR A 411 -22.12 7.16 17.24
N TYR A 412 -22.99 6.89 16.26
CA TYR A 412 -24.44 6.95 16.45
C TYR A 412 -24.91 5.98 17.56
N TYR A 413 -24.46 4.73 17.51
CA TYR A 413 -24.76 3.73 18.54
C TYR A 413 -24.36 4.19 19.94
N SER A 414 -23.18 4.79 20.10
CA SER A 414 -22.76 5.30 21.41
C SER A 414 -23.69 6.39 21.97
N THR A 415 -24.34 7.18 21.10
CA THR A 415 -25.28 8.24 21.51
C THR A 415 -26.67 7.72 21.92
N ILE A 416 -27.05 6.51 21.51
CA ILE A 416 -28.39 5.94 21.76
C ILE A 416 -28.39 4.66 22.61
N GLN A 417 -27.22 4.16 23.00
CA GLN A 417 -27.08 2.84 23.65
C GLN A 417 -27.90 2.68 24.94
N ASP A 418 -28.20 3.75 25.65
CA ASP A 418 -29.00 3.67 26.88
C ASP A 418 -30.47 3.28 26.62
N LYS A 419 -30.97 3.46 25.40
CA LYS A 419 -32.36 3.15 25.02
C LYS A 419 -32.58 1.70 24.60
N TYR A 420 -31.49 0.96 24.36
CA TYR A 420 -31.50 -0.37 23.75
C TYR A 420 -30.71 -1.36 24.60
N ASP A 421 -31.02 -2.64 24.46
CA ASP A 421 -30.33 -3.70 25.20
C ASP A 421 -29.05 -4.11 24.46
N GLU A 422 -29.12 -4.21 23.12
CA GLU A 422 -28.01 -4.64 22.27
C GLU A 422 -28.03 -3.90 20.92
N LEU A 423 -26.85 -3.60 20.39
CA LEU A 423 -26.66 -2.88 19.13
C LEU A 423 -25.72 -3.69 18.22
N TYR A 424 -26.25 -4.24 17.14
CA TYR A 424 -25.52 -5.13 16.25
C TYR A 424 -25.00 -4.40 15.01
N MET A 425 -23.73 -4.62 14.70
CA MET A 425 -23.11 -4.31 13.41
C MET A 425 -22.99 -5.61 12.61
N ALA A 426 -23.58 -5.65 11.42
CA ALA A 426 -23.64 -6.87 10.63
C ALA A 426 -22.25 -7.26 10.11
N GLY A 427 -21.97 -8.58 10.08
CA GLY A 427 -20.72 -9.11 9.55
C GLY A 427 -20.48 -8.79 8.06
N GLU A 428 -21.54 -8.43 7.32
CA GLU A 428 -21.44 -7.97 5.93
C GLU A 428 -20.65 -6.66 5.76
N PHE A 429 -20.28 -5.98 6.85
CA PHE A 429 -19.31 -4.89 6.81
C PHE A 429 -17.90 -5.32 6.37
N ASN A 430 -17.63 -6.63 6.22
CA ASN A 430 -16.31 -7.23 5.98
C ASN A 430 -15.30 -6.78 7.05
N GLY A 431 -15.38 -7.38 8.24
CA GLY A 431 -14.52 -7.01 9.37
C GLY A 431 -15.23 -6.25 10.49
N ALA A 432 -16.53 -6.48 10.71
CA ALA A 432 -17.24 -5.90 11.87
C ALA A 432 -16.54 -6.28 13.20
N GLU A 433 -15.99 -7.50 13.26
CA GLU A 433 -15.22 -8.04 14.36
C GLU A 433 -13.96 -7.25 14.70
N ILE A 434 -13.37 -6.52 13.74
CA ILE A 434 -12.19 -5.69 13.96
C ILE A 434 -12.55 -4.22 14.17
N PHE A 435 -13.60 -3.72 13.50
CA PHE A 435 -14.00 -2.32 13.65
C PHE A 435 -14.50 -2.01 15.06
N ILE A 436 -15.32 -2.88 15.65
CA ILE A 436 -15.84 -2.65 17.01
C ILE A 436 -14.71 -2.41 18.01
N PRO A 437 -13.78 -3.37 18.25
CA PRO A 437 -12.71 -3.16 19.23
C PRO A 437 -11.76 -2.02 18.84
N PHE A 438 -11.51 -1.81 17.54
CA PHE A 438 -10.72 -0.67 17.07
C PHE A 438 -11.30 0.68 17.53
N TYR A 439 -12.62 0.85 17.42
CA TYR A 439 -13.26 2.11 17.82
C TYR A 439 -13.61 2.18 19.31
N THR A 440 -13.81 1.05 19.99
CA THR A 440 -14.33 1.02 21.37
C THR A 440 -13.33 0.72 22.48
N GLU A 441 -12.36 -0.20 22.27
CA GLU A 441 -11.40 -0.57 23.32
C GLU A 441 -10.25 0.43 23.43
N GLY A 442 -9.66 0.80 22.29
CA GLY A 442 -8.58 1.79 22.22
C GLY A 442 -8.96 3.10 21.56
N GLY A 443 -10.12 3.13 20.89
CA GLY A 443 -10.61 4.30 20.18
C GLY A 443 -11.39 5.27 21.06
N SER A 444 -11.86 6.36 20.45
CA SER A 444 -12.56 7.45 21.15
C SER A 444 -14.05 7.15 21.45
N ILE A 445 -14.61 6.04 20.98
CA ILE A 445 -16.06 5.78 20.99
C ILE A 445 -16.41 4.84 22.16
N LYS A 446 -17.13 5.34 23.15
CA LYS A 446 -17.60 4.52 24.28
C LYS A 446 -18.91 3.81 23.93
N CYS A 447 -18.85 2.59 23.43
CA CYS A 447 -20.05 1.77 23.21
C CYS A 447 -19.90 0.37 23.82
N SER A 448 -20.51 0.14 24.99
CA SER A 448 -20.42 -1.14 25.70
C SER A 448 -21.46 -2.17 25.23
N LYS A 449 -22.52 -1.71 24.55
CA LYS A 449 -23.60 -2.56 24.01
C LYS A 449 -23.44 -2.89 22.52
N CYS A 450 -22.39 -2.40 21.88
CA CYS A 450 -22.07 -2.67 20.48
C CYS A 450 -21.49 -4.09 20.33
N LYS A 451 -22.07 -4.88 19.43
CA LYS A 451 -21.67 -6.26 19.16
C LYS A 451 -21.64 -6.54 17.65
N GLY A 452 -20.83 -7.49 17.24
CA GLY A 452 -20.89 -8.04 15.88
C GLY A 452 -21.99 -9.09 15.79
N GLY A 453 -22.73 -9.12 14.67
CA GLY A 453 -23.76 -10.14 14.42
C GLY A 453 -24.89 -9.62 13.53
N GLY A 454 -25.73 -10.53 13.02
CA GLY A 454 -26.86 -10.22 12.16
C GLY A 454 -28.22 -10.58 12.78
N VAL A 455 -29.25 -10.57 11.95
CA VAL A 455 -30.65 -10.82 12.35
C VAL A 455 -30.88 -12.22 12.92
N GLU A 456 -29.96 -13.16 12.72
CA GLU A 456 -29.99 -14.48 13.36
C GLU A 456 -29.93 -14.43 14.89
N LEU A 457 -29.46 -13.32 15.47
CA LEU A 457 -29.42 -13.06 16.91
C LEU A 457 -30.65 -12.30 17.42
N LEU A 458 -31.71 -12.19 16.59
CA LEU A 458 -32.93 -11.47 16.92
C LEU A 458 -33.67 -12.14 18.09
N ASP A 459 -33.90 -11.35 19.14
CA ASP A 459 -34.70 -11.67 20.30
C ASP A 459 -35.78 -10.59 20.46
N LEU A 460 -37.02 -10.96 20.13
CA LEU A 460 -38.18 -10.06 20.19
C LEU A 460 -38.59 -9.66 21.62
N SER A 461 -37.96 -10.23 22.65
CA SER A 461 -38.10 -9.77 24.05
C SER A 461 -37.19 -8.57 24.37
N LYS A 462 -36.13 -8.38 23.59
CA LYS A 462 -35.14 -7.31 23.77
C LYS A 462 -35.37 -6.14 22.83
N ARG A 463 -34.85 -4.97 23.20
CA ARG A 463 -34.73 -3.81 22.33
C ARG A 463 -33.40 -3.87 21.61
N GLN A 464 -33.40 -4.53 20.46
CA GLN A 464 -32.21 -4.67 19.62
C GLN A 464 -32.27 -3.73 18.41
N LEU A 465 -31.10 -3.23 18.00
CA LEU A 465 -30.91 -2.60 16.70
C LEU A 465 -29.93 -3.42 15.88
N PHE A 466 -30.20 -3.47 14.58
CA PHE A 466 -29.34 -4.12 13.60
C PHE A 466 -28.99 -3.11 12.54
N GLU A 467 -27.70 -3.00 12.25
CA GLU A 467 -27.24 -2.33 11.06
C GLU A 467 -27.34 -3.32 9.88
N ALA A 468 -27.77 -2.82 8.72
CA ALA A 468 -27.79 -3.59 7.49
C ALA A 468 -27.66 -2.70 6.25
N THR A 469 -27.03 -3.22 5.21
CA THR A 469 -27.11 -2.61 3.88
C THR A 469 -28.52 -2.77 3.29
N PRO A 470 -28.93 -1.92 2.32
CA PRO A 470 -30.20 -2.12 1.60
C PRO A 470 -30.35 -3.53 1.02
N ALA A 471 -29.28 -4.06 0.41
CA ALA A 471 -29.27 -5.41 -0.15
C ALA A 471 -29.39 -6.51 0.93
N LEU A 472 -28.82 -6.29 2.12
CA LEU A 472 -28.94 -7.22 3.24
C LEU A 472 -30.37 -7.29 3.78
N LEU A 473 -31.03 -6.13 3.91
CA LEU A 473 -32.43 -6.07 4.32
C LEU A 473 -33.35 -6.82 3.37
N GLU A 474 -33.10 -6.72 2.05
CA GLU A 474 -33.83 -7.48 1.04
C GLU A 474 -33.63 -8.99 1.23
N LYS A 475 -32.39 -9.44 1.48
CA LYS A 475 -32.09 -10.86 1.75
C LYS A 475 -32.72 -11.37 3.05
N TRP A 476 -32.80 -10.54 4.08
CA TRP A 476 -33.39 -10.93 5.36
C TRP A 476 -34.90 -11.20 5.28
N GLY A 477 -35.58 -10.72 4.23
CA GLY A 477 -36.91 -11.17 3.83
C GLY A 477 -38.06 -10.95 4.83
N ASN A 478 -37.80 -10.39 6.01
CA ASN A 478 -38.80 -10.17 7.05
C ASN A 478 -39.35 -8.74 6.97
N PRO A 479 -40.65 -8.53 6.67
CA PRO A 479 -41.22 -7.21 6.44
C PRO A 479 -41.46 -6.39 7.72
N ASN A 480 -41.32 -6.99 8.91
CA ASN A 480 -41.68 -6.35 10.18
C ASN A 480 -40.48 -5.65 10.85
N TYR A 481 -39.80 -4.76 10.12
CA TYR A 481 -38.80 -3.86 10.70
C TYR A 481 -39.16 -2.40 10.46
N LYS A 482 -38.65 -1.54 11.35
CA LYS A 482 -38.69 -0.10 11.21
C LYS A 482 -37.27 0.43 11.03
N ILE A 483 -37.06 1.22 9.97
CA ILE A 483 -35.82 2.00 9.80
C ILE A 483 -35.84 3.13 10.82
N ILE A 484 -34.83 3.15 11.70
CA ILE A 484 -34.63 4.15 12.74
C ILE A 484 -33.71 5.26 12.22
N HIS A 485 -32.70 4.90 11.43
CA HIS A 485 -31.72 5.82 10.88
C HIS A 485 -31.16 5.30 9.56
N THR A 486 -30.72 6.21 8.68
CA THR A 486 -30.08 5.87 7.40
C THR A 486 -28.78 6.65 7.27
N PHE A 487 -27.69 5.94 7.01
CA PHE A 487 -26.41 6.51 6.61
C PHE A 487 -26.33 6.55 5.10
N TYR A 488 -25.68 7.58 4.56
CA TYR A 488 -25.55 7.79 3.12
C TYR A 488 -24.09 7.77 2.70
N TYR A 489 -23.82 7.20 1.53
CA TYR A 489 -22.53 7.34 0.87
C TYR A 489 -22.30 8.79 0.42
N PRO A 490 -21.06 9.17 0.06
CA PRO A 490 -20.78 10.48 -0.52
C PRO A 490 -21.62 10.84 -1.75
N ASP A 491 -22.05 9.84 -2.54
CA ASP A 491 -22.94 10.01 -3.69
C ASP A 491 -24.43 10.16 -3.33
N ARG A 492 -24.75 10.24 -2.03
CA ARG A 492 -26.10 10.35 -1.44
C ARG A 492 -26.99 9.12 -1.59
N LYS A 493 -26.47 7.97 -2.04
CA LYS A 493 -27.22 6.71 -1.97
C LYS A 493 -27.25 6.19 -0.53
N PRO A 494 -28.34 5.53 -0.10
CA PRO A 494 -28.37 4.84 1.19
C PRO A 494 -27.23 3.81 1.27
N ALA A 495 -26.37 3.97 2.27
CA ALA A 495 -25.27 3.06 2.55
C ALA A 495 -25.72 1.96 3.51
N PHE A 496 -26.28 2.37 4.64
CA PHE A 496 -26.70 1.48 5.71
C PHE A 496 -27.97 2.00 6.37
N HIS A 497 -28.79 1.06 6.83
CA HIS A 497 -29.95 1.32 7.64
C HIS A 497 -29.73 0.75 9.03
N ILE A 498 -30.14 1.52 10.04
CA ILE A 498 -30.30 1.01 11.40
C ILE A 498 -31.76 0.61 11.54
N VAL A 499 -32.02 -0.68 11.70
CA VAL A 499 -33.37 -1.24 11.77
C VAL A 499 -33.68 -1.81 13.14
N ARG A 500 -34.96 -1.75 13.50
CA ARG A 500 -35.53 -2.42 14.67
C ARG A 500 -36.63 -3.34 14.21
N TYR A 501 -36.56 -4.62 14.58
CA TYR A 501 -37.63 -5.57 14.34
C TYR A 501 -38.76 -5.42 15.34
N THR A 502 -40.00 -5.60 14.88
CA THR A 502 -41.22 -5.56 15.69
C THR A 502 -41.92 -6.91 15.64
N LYS A 503 -42.57 -7.32 16.74
CA LYS A 503 -43.49 -8.47 16.71
C LYS A 503 -44.57 -8.21 15.67
N SER A 504 -44.85 -9.17 14.78
CA SER A 504 -46.01 -9.07 13.91
C SER A 504 -47.24 -8.94 14.81
N VAL A 505 -48.01 -7.87 14.65
CA VAL A 505 -49.36 -7.84 15.20
C VAL A 505 -50.11 -8.90 14.41
N GLU A 506 -50.33 -10.08 14.99
CA GLU A 506 -51.36 -10.99 14.49
C GLU A 506 -52.63 -10.16 14.35
N LYS A 507 -53.08 -9.93 13.11
CA LYS A 507 -54.44 -9.49 12.86
C LYS A 507 -55.32 -10.58 13.45
N LYS A 508 -55.81 -10.37 14.67
CA LYS A 508 -56.96 -11.10 15.22
C LYS A 508 -58.05 -11.05 14.15
N ARG A 509 -58.32 -12.19 13.53
CA ARG A 509 -59.54 -12.44 12.78
C ARG A 509 -60.37 -13.41 13.58
#